data_AF-A0A2S7EMM8-F1
#
_entry.id   AF-A0A2S7EMM8-F1
#
_cell.length_a   1.000
_cell.length_b   1.000
_cell.length_c   1.000
_cell.angle_alpha   90.00
_cell.angle_beta   90.00
_cell.angle_gamma   90.00
#
_symmetry.space_group_name_H-M   'P 1'
#
loop_
_entity.id
_entity.type
_entity.pdbx_description
1 polymer ?
#
loop_
_entity_poly.entity_id
_entity_poly.type
_entity_poly.pdbx_seq_one_letter_code
_entity_poly.pdbx_strand_id
1 'polypeptide(L)'
;MSELQLSEPLSDSAKALDALKRDLRVHLGNIPFAEDTLTQQALQNDYLQWAYARLQERVAAFGPNTGYQICGDMNAIGVKATLPIAYECLRKFMIVTMRQPLGVFTGTSYNYHRNPESEYLSTASIAALGSSAGSYACDTFVVPAMDRRARVANLPRLKPIDPKVLVPDPPPVALEVSGLLEVSGLKKRFIARGERDVAMAQDKADVYERRKEISEWQAVLEERSVRTFLFKPGVNSVVNGARRIPRGPAHTPIGQGAMAALAIGSWGVAHQAILETGKALARTGQASVPDLVGGHQRLNTFFLSLPDTTRRPAQWSDAIHFPRYLLETGKEGMALVKHAWNTAGAVKDSVSDVLFRHVSSNMLATFAANSVGRFIASPWRGGSDRPLPNEALNAPAVLVGQGATTATNDMVWNSVKSKNGSYTAHATRLDQARAVEAARHESTIAETTQALCTSIDSLKRVLGPEHVMEEGRITTLSEPLQRLDLQQLFGALDQLNLETGMQDVQLERVDAACNASRQAKAVLDSSVQLQNRQQSIDAAATLIDQLDTLQQAMRQRQQLKQWEQGRG
;
A
#
# COMPACT_ATOMS: atom_id res chain seq x y z
N MET A 1 7.78 -4.48 -33.37
CA MET A 1 9.26 -4.43 -33.41
C MET A 1 9.64 -2.98 -33.20
N SER A 2 10.32 -2.56 -32.14
CA SER A 2 11.19 -3.30 -31.24
C SER A 2 11.00 -2.77 -29.82
N GLU A 3 11.03 -3.70 -28.87
CA GLU A 3 11.06 -3.43 -27.43
C GLU A 3 12.28 -2.57 -27.08
N LEU A 4 12.08 -1.47 -26.36
CA LEU A 4 13.14 -0.84 -25.59
C LEU A 4 13.11 -1.47 -24.20
N GLN A 5 13.92 -2.53 -24.08
CA GLN A 5 14.26 -3.16 -22.83
C GLN A 5 15.35 -2.36 -22.10
N LEU A 6 15.07 -2.12 -20.82
CA LEU A 6 16.00 -2.33 -19.69
C LEU A 6 17.33 -1.53 -19.70
N SER A 7 17.23 -0.23 -19.37
CA SER A 7 18.27 0.51 -18.60
C SER A 7 17.87 1.95 -18.18
N GLU A 8 16.67 2.44 -18.51
CA GLU A 8 16.42 3.88 -18.67
C GLU A 8 15.99 4.78 -17.48
N PRO A 9 15.67 4.34 -16.25
CA PRO A 9 15.18 5.31 -15.25
C PRO A 9 16.27 6.29 -14.77
N LEU A 10 17.53 5.86 -14.75
CA LEU A 10 18.67 6.69 -14.38
C LEU A 10 19.13 7.59 -15.54
N SER A 11 19.08 7.11 -16.79
CA SER A 11 19.46 7.90 -17.96
C SER A 11 18.52 9.07 -18.22
N ASP A 12 17.22 8.88 -17.96
CA ASP A 12 16.23 9.95 -18.16
C ASP A 12 16.33 11.03 -17.09
N SER A 13 16.67 10.64 -15.86
CA SER A 13 16.94 11.57 -14.75
C SER A 13 18.19 12.41 -14.98
N ALA A 14 19.26 11.79 -15.50
CA ALA A 14 20.49 12.50 -15.84
C ALA A 14 20.27 13.49 -16.99
N LYS A 15 19.59 13.06 -18.07
CA LYS A 15 19.26 13.92 -19.22
C LYS A 15 18.37 15.10 -18.81
N ALA A 16 17.33 14.85 -18.01
CA ALA A 16 16.44 15.90 -17.50
C ALA A 16 17.20 16.91 -16.62
N LEU A 17 18.09 16.43 -15.74
CA LEU A 17 18.92 17.29 -14.91
C LEU A 17 19.86 18.16 -15.75
N ASP A 18 20.51 17.60 -16.77
CA ASP A 18 21.42 18.36 -17.64
C ASP A 18 20.69 19.40 -18.50
N ALA A 19 19.46 19.10 -18.93
CA ALA A 19 18.60 20.09 -19.57
C ALA A 19 18.29 21.26 -18.62
N LEU A 20 17.84 20.98 -17.39
CA LEU A 20 17.55 22.02 -16.41
C LEU A 20 18.79 22.85 -16.03
N LYS A 21 19.96 22.21 -15.86
CA LYS A 21 21.22 22.94 -15.62
C LYS A 21 21.54 23.90 -16.76
N ARG A 22 21.31 23.48 -18.01
CA ARG A 22 21.52 24.32 -19.20
C ARG A 22 20.54 25.49 -19.21
N ASP A 23 19.26 25.24 -18.98
CA ASP A 23 18.22 26.27 -18.98
C ASP A 23 18.48 27.32 -17.89
N LEU A 24 18.91 26.89 -16.69
CA LEU A 24 19.30 27.81 -15.61
C LEU A 24 20.46 28.72 -16.03
N ARG A 25 21.49 28.13 -16.66
CA ARG A 25 22.67 28.87 -17.12
C ARG A 25 22.30 29.86 -18.23
N VAL A 26 21.45 29.45 -19.17
CA VAL A 26 20.97 30.32 -20.25
C VAL A 26 20.13 31.46 -19.68
N HIS A 27 19.20 31.16 -18.77
CA HIS A 27 18.34 32.18 -18.15
C HIS A 27 19.15 33.23 -17.40
N LEU A 28 20.08 32.80 -16.53
CA LEU A 28 20.98 33.71 -15.83
C LEU A 28 21.95 34.43 -16.78
N GLY A 29 22.34 33.80 -17.89
CA GLY A 29 23.19 34.40 -18.93
C GLY A 29 22.49 35.52 -19.71
N ASN A 30 21.17 35.43 -19.87
CA ASN A 30 20.36 36.44 -20.55
C ASN A 30 20.11 37.69 -19.70
N ILE A 31 20.33 37.63 -18.38
CA ILE A 31 20.21 38.78 -17.48
C ILE A 31 21.59 39.45 -17.38
N PRO A 32 21.75 40.71 -17.83
CA PRO A 32 23.03 41.43 -17.74
C PRO A 32 23.43 41.71 -16.29
N PHE A 33 24.74 41.73 -16.01
CA PHE A 33 25.25 42.15 -14.71
C PHE A 33 24.99 43.64 -14.46
N ALA A 34 24.68 44.00 -13.22
CA ALA A 34 24.68 45.39 -12.79
C ALA A 34 26.10 46.00 -12.84
N GLU A 35 27.10 45.21 -12.48
CA GLU A 35 28.54 45.50 -12.58
C GLU A 35 29.27 44.24 -13.07
N ASP A 36 29.76 44.24 -14.32
CA ASP A 36 30.46 43.09 -14.89
C ASP A 36 31.91 43.06 -14.41
N THR A 37 32.17 42.31 -13.33
CA THR A 37 33.50 42.15 -12.73
C THR A 37 33.85 40.67 -12.60
N LEU A 38 35.14 40.35 -12.62
CA LEU A 38 35.63 38.97 -12.42
C LEU A 38 35.13 38.38 -11.09
N THR A 39 34.99 39.20 -10.05
CA THR A 39 34.43 38.82 -8.75
C THR A 39 32.94 38.41 -8.86
N GLN A 40 32.13 39.14 -9.64
CA GLN A 40 30.72 38.80 -9.86
C GLN A 40 30.56 37.51 -10.66
N GLN A 41 31.47 37.24 -11.60
CA GLN A 41 31.48 35.98 -12.36
C GLN A 41 31.86 34.77 -11.47
N ALA A 42 32.81 34.94 -10.55
CA ALA A 42 33.15 33.91 -9.56
C ALA A 42 31.96 33.61 -8.63
N LEU A 43 31.30 34.65 -8.11
CA LEU A 43 30.11 34.50 -7.25
C LEU A 43 28.92 33.88 -7.99
N GLN A 44 28.77 34.15 -9.29
CA GLN A 44 27.78 33.46 -10.12
C GLN A 44 28.06 31.95 -10.19
N ASN A 45 29.33 31.54 -10.32
CA ASN A 45 29.67 30.12 -10.37
C ASN A 45 29.37 29.41 -9.04
N ASP A 46 29.65 30.04 -7.90
CA ASP A 46 29.31 29.51 -6.58
C ASP A 46 27.80 29.37 -6.40
N TYR A 47 27.03 30.37 -6.86
CA TYR A 47 25.57 30.30 -6.88
C TYR A 47 25.06 29.15 -7.78
N LEU A 48 25.63 28.98 -8.98
CA LEU A 48 25.26 27.91 -9.90
C LEU A 48 25.53 26.52 -9.31
N GLN A 49 26.65 26.34 -8.59
CA GLN A 49 26.94 25.07 -7.91
C GLN A 49 25.88 24.73 -6.86
N TRP A 50 25.51 25.71 -6.03
CA TRP A 50 24.41 25.55 -5.07
C TRP A 50 23.09 25.22 -5.77
N ALA A 51 22.74 25.96 -6.83
CA ALA A 51 21.49 25.77 -7.55
C ALA A 51 21.43 24.41 -8.26
N TYR A 52 22.54 23.92 -8.81
CA TYR A 52 22.62 22.58 -9.42
C TYR A 52 22.38 21.47 -8.40
N ALA A 53 22.92 21.60 -7.19
CA ALA A 53 22.64 20.64 -6.12
C ALA A 53 21.15 20.63 -5.75
N ARG A 54 20.48 21.79 -5.70
CA ARG A 54 19.03 21.88 -5.44
C ARG A 54 18.20 21.32 -6.59
N LEU A 55 18.61 21.54 -7.85
CA LEU A 55 17.97 20.92 -9.02
C LEU A 55 18.06 19.40 -8.97
N GLN A 56 19.19 18.85 -8.56
CA GLN A 56 19.36 17.40 -8.40
C GLN A 56 18.41 16.83 -7.33
N GLU A 57 18.29 17.49 -6.18
CA GLU A 57 17.33 17.10 -5.14
C GLU A 57 15.88 17.15 -5.64
N ARG A 58 15.52 18.16 -6.44
CA ARG A 58 14.18 18.30 -7.02
C ARG A 58 13.90 17.24 -8.10
N VAL A 59 14.85 16.93 -8.98
CA VAL A 59 14.70 15.84 -9.96
C VAL A 59 14.57 14.49 -9.24
N ALA A 60 15.33 14.27 -8.16
CA ALA A 60 15.21 13.06 -7.35
C ALA A 60 13.84 12.94 -6.65
N ALA A 61 13.25 14.05 -6.20
CA ALA A 61 11.96 14.06 -5.51
C ALA A 61 10.75 13.96 -6.45
N PHE A 62 10.78 14.66 -7.59
CA PHE A 62 9.65 14.74 -8.53
C PHE A 62 9.74 13.74 -9.68
N GLY A 63 10.91 13.13 -9.92
CA GLY A 63 11.16 12.22 -11.03
C GLY A 63 11.40 12.91 -12.38
N PRO A 64 11.98 12.19 -13.37
CA PRO A 64 12.39 12.77 -14.67
C PRO A 64 11.21 13.21 -15.55
N ASN A 65 10.10 12.47 -15.53
CA ASN A 65 8.98 12.65 -16.46
C ASN A 65 7.92 13.67 -15.99
N THR A 66 7.96 14.03 -14.71
CA THR A 66 7.10 15.04 -14.07
C THR A 66 7.91 16.22 -13.53
N GLY A 67 9.16 16.31 -13.99
CA GLY A 67 10.22 17.13 -13.41
C GLY A 67 9.88 18.61 -13.25
N TYR A 68 10.48 19.17 -12.21
CA TYR A 68 10.59 20.60 -11.94
C TYR A 68 10.86 21.43 -13.21
N GLN A 69 10.21 22.58 -13.36
CA GLN A 69 10.46 23.54 -14.44
C GLN A 69 11.20 24.76 -13.91
N ILE A 70 12.14 25.31 -14.69
CA ILE A 70 12.81 26.58 -14.35
C ILE A 70 11.94 27.71 -14.88
N CYS A 71 11.56 28.64 -14.01
CA CYS A 71 10.72 29.79 -14.36
C CYS A 71 9.36 29.37 -14.95
N GLY A 72 8.69 28.39 -14.34
CA GLY A 72 7.38 27.91 -14.76
C GLY A 72 6.63 27.19 -13.64
N ASP A 73 5.33 27.46 -13.52
CA ASP A 73 4.47 26.77 -12.57
C ASP A 73 4.31 25.28 -12.95
N MET A 74 4.46 24.39 -11.98
CA MET A 74 4.19 22.97 -12.22
C MET A 74 2.71 22.74 -12.44
N ASN A 75 2.39 21.83 -13.36
CA ASN A 75 1.02 21.37 -13.52
C ASN A 75 0.55 20.62 -12.27
N ALA A 76 -0.69 20.89 -11.87
CA ALA A 76 -1.35 20.13 -10.82
C ALA A 76 -1.51 18.67 -11.24
N ILE A 77 -1.53 17.76 -10.26
CA ILE A 77 -1.60 16.31 -10.51
C ILE A 77 -2.91 15.94 -11.24
N GLY A 78 -4.02 16.63 -10.93
CA GLY A 78 -5.26 16.59 -11.70
C GLY A 78 -5.85 15.18 -11.86
N VAL A 79 -6.29 14.85 -13.09
CA VAL A 79 -7.01 13.59 -13.41
C VAL A 79 -6.17 12.33 -13.11
N LYS A 80 -4.83 12.44 -13.13
CA LYS A 80 -3.93 11.33 -12.79
C LYS A 80 -4.04 10.89 -11.33
N ALA A 81 -4.64 11.71 -10.46
CA ALA A 81 -4.87 11.38 -9.05
C ALA A 81 -6.18 10.63 -8.78
N THR A 82 -7.09 10.49 -9.77
CA THR A 82 -8.45 9.98 -9.54
C THR A 82 -8.50 8.56 -8.96
N LEU A 83 -7.65 7.66 -9.46
CA LEU A 83 -7.56 6.28 -8.96
C LEU A 83 -6.97 6.21 -7.52
N PRO A 84 -5.84 6.89 -7.18
CA PRO A 84 -5.38 6.98 -5.79
C PRO A 84 -6.42 7.62 -4.85
N ILE A 85 -7.12 8.66 -5.30
CA ILE A 85 -8.20 9.30 -4.52
C ILE A 85 -9.28 8.26 -4.21
N ALA A 86 -9.73 7.49 -5.21
CA ALA A 86 -10.74 6.46 -5.03
C ALA A 86 -10.28 5.34 -4.05
N TYR A 87 -9.01 4.95 -4.13
CA TYR A 87 -8.44 3.99 -3.19
C TYR A 87 -8.39 4.51 -1.75
N GLU A 88 -7.91 5.73 -1.52
CA GLU A 88 -7.87 6.31 -0.17
C GLU A 88 -9.28 6.52 0.39
N CYS A 89 -10.25 6.87 -0.46
CA CYS A 89 -11.67 6.89 -0.09
C CYS A 89 -12.19 5.51 0.36
N LEU A 90 -11.90 4.45 -0.40
CA LEU A 90 -12.26 3.08 -0.02
C LEU A 90 -11.58 2.64 1.27
N ARG A 91 -10.28 2.96 1.42
CA ARG A 91 -9.51 2.68 2.62
C ARG A 91 -10.11 3.38 3.84
N LYS A 92 -10.46 4.66 3.71
CA LYS A 92 -11.15 5.42 4.76
C LYS A 92 -12.53 4.84 5.08
N PHE A 93 -13.30 4.46 4.06
CA PHE A 93 -14.58 3.79 4.23
C PHE A 93 -14.44 2.55 5.13
N MET A 94 -13.49 1.66 4.82
CA MET A 94 -13.24 0.43 5.58
C MET A 94 -12.81 0.71 7.03
N ILE A 95 -11.94 1.70 7.24
CA ILE A 95 -11.51 2.12 8.59
C ILE A 95 -12.72 2.57 9.42
N VAL A 96 -13.56 3.44 8.84
CA VAL A 96 -14.70 4.04 9.54
C VAL A 96 -15.80 3.01 9.81
N THR A 97 -16.13 2.17 8.82
CA THR A 97 -17.15 1.11 8.95
C THR A 97 -16.76 0.01 9.93
N MET A 98 -15.48 -0.30 10.10
CA MET A 98 -15.04 -1.32 11.07
C MET A 98 -14.86 -0.78 12.48
N ARG A 99 -14.46 0.49 12.64
CA ARG A 99 -14.13 1.08 13.94
C ARG A 99 -15.35 1.58 14.71
N GLN A 100 -16.25 2.31 14.05
CA GLN A 100 -17.27 3.10 14.75
C GLN A 100 -18.53 2.31 15.17
N PRO A 101 -19.08 1.38 14.37
CA PRO A 101 -20.32 0.67 14.74
C PRO A 101 -20.19 -0.16 16.02
N LEU A 102 -19.03 -0.79 16.25
CA LEU A 102 -18.79 -1.57 17.48
C LEU A 102 -18.77 -0.66 18.72
N GLY A 103 -18.19 0.53 18.64
CA GLY A 103 -18.24 1.50 19.73
C GLY A 103 -19.63 2.06 20.00
N VAL A 104 -20.39 2.35 18.94
CA VAL A 104 -21.78 2.79 19.07
C VAL A 104 -22.63 1.71 19.73
N PHE A 105 -22.48 0.45 19.30
CA PHE A 105 -23.17 -0.68 19.89
C PHE A 105 -22.83 -0.86 21.37
N THR A 106 -21.55 -0.95 21.74
CA THR A 106 -21.18 -1.16 23.15
C THR A 106 -21.58 0.01 24.04
N GLY A 107 -21.44 1.25 23.57
CA GLY A 107 -21.85 2.44 24.31
C GLY A 107 -23.36 2.50 24.53
N THR A 108 -24.15 2.22 23.48
CA THR A 108 -25.63 2.24 23.58
C THR A 108 -26.15 1.10 24.46
N SER A 109 -25.63 -0.12 24.31
CA SER A 109 -25.97 -1.23 25.20
C SER A 109 -25.62 -0.92 26.65
N TYR A 110 -24.44 -0.35 26.93
CA TYR A 110 -24.08 0.07 28.28
C TYR A 110 -25.03 1.14 28.84
N ASN A 111 -25.35 2.15 28.05
CA ASN A 111 -26.27 3.22 28.47
C ASN A 111 -27.70 2.72 28.70
N TYR A 112 -28.13 1.67 28.00
CA TYR A 112 -29.44 1.05 28.19
C TYR A 112 -29.52 0.20 29.46
N HIS A 113 -28.44 -0.48 29.84
CA HIS A 113 -28.42 -1.40 30.98
C HIS A 113 -27.88 -0.78 32.27
N ARG A 114 -27.31 0.45 32.22
CA ARG A 114 -26.81 1.13 33.43
C ARG A 114 -27.96 1.74 34.22
N ASN A 115 -27.82 1.75 35.54
CA ASN A 115 -28.70 2.55 36.39
C ASN A 115 -28.42 4.05 36.13
N PRO A 116 -29.45 4.90 36.03
CA PRO A 116 -29.28 6.33 35.74
C PRO A 116 -28.36 7.06 36.72
N GLU A 117 -28.33 6.60 37.99
CA GLU A 117 -27.58 7.20 39.09
C GLU A 117 -26.17 6.62 39.29
N SER A 118 -25.78 5.58 38.55
CA SER A 118 -24.43 5.00 38.66
C SER A 118 -23.59 5.29 37.41
N GLU A 119 -22.62 6.19 37.56
CA GLU A 119 -21.60 6.43 36.53
C GLU A 119 -20.24 5.91 37.01
N TYR A 120 -20.13 4.58 37.13
CA TYR A 120 -18.84 3.95 37.45
C TYR A 120 -17.83 4.07 36.30
N LEU A 121 -18.30 4.11 35.05
CA LEU A 121 -17.49 4.33 33.83
C LEU A 121 -18.29 5.17 32.83
N SER A 122 -17.65 6.16 32.21
CA SER A 122 -18.35 6.98 31.22
C SER A 122 -18.76 6.14 30.00
N THR A 123 -19.95 6.39 29.44
CA THR A 123 -20.42 5.72 28.20
C THR A 123 -19.41 5.85 27.05
N ALA A 124 -18.68 6.97 27.02
CA ALA A 124 -17.61 7.22 26.06
C ALA A 124 -16.42 6.25 26.23
N SER A 125 -16.04 5.92 27.47
CA SER A 125 -15.00 4.94 27.77
C SER A 125 -15.38 3.54 27.27
N ILE A 126 -16.64 3.13 27.47
CA ILE A 126 -17.15 1.83 27.02
C ILE A 126 -17.31 1.76 25.49
N ALA A 127 -17.72 2.87 24.86
CA ALA A 127 -17.75 3.00 23.40
C ALA A 127 -16.32 2.92 22.81
N ALA A 128 -15.33 3.53 23.46
CA ALA A 128 -13.93 3.44 23.05
C ALA A 128 -13.38 2.01 23.15
N LEU A 129 -13.74 1.28 24.22
CA LEU A 129 -13.39 -0.14 24.37
C LEU A 129 -14.00 -1.00 23.24
N GLY A 130 -15.28 -0.83 22.94
CA GLY A 130 -15.92 -1.54 21.82
C GLY A 130 -15.31 -1.21 20.45
N SER A 131 -14.94 0.06 20.23
CA SER A 131 -14.25 0.49 19.01
C SER A 131 -12.85 -0.13 18.87
N SER A 132 -12.26 -0.61 19.96
CA SER A 132 -10.87 -1.10 19.98
C SER A 132 -10.69 -2.41 19.23
N ALA A 133 -11.62 -3.36 19.41
CA ALA A 133 -11.60 -4.62 18.65
C ALA A 133 -11.74 -4.38 17.14
N GLY A 134 -12.66 -3.49 16.74
CA GLY A 134 -12.85 -3.09 15.34
C GLY A 134 -11.63 -2.38 14.75
N SER A 135 -11.06 -1.44 15.51
CA SER A 135 -9.84 -0.73 15.09
C SER A 135 -8.63 -1.65 14.97
N TYR A 136 -8.47 -2.61 15.88
CA TYR A 136 -7.39 -3.59 15.84
C TYR A 136 -7.56 -4.51 14.62
N ALA A 137 -8.74 -5.09 14.43
CA ALA A 137 -8.98 -5.95 13.26
C ALA A 137 -8.75 -5.19 11.94
N CYS A 138 -9.16 -3.93 11.88
CA CYS A 138 -8.98 -3.10 10.70
C CYS A 138 -7.50 -2.74 10.45
N ASP A 139 -6.80 -2.18 11.44
CA ASP A 139 -5.43 -1.70 11.28
C ASP A 139 -4.40 -2.84 11.19
N THR A 140 -4.69 -4.00 11.77
CA THR A 140 -3.76 -5.13 11.80
C THR A 140 -3.94 -6.06 10.60
N PHE A 141 -5.17 -6.19 10.09
CA PHE A 141 -5.48 -7.19 9.06
C PHE A 141 -5.98 -6.56 7.76
N VAL A 142 -7.00 -5.71 7.83
CA VAL A 142 -7.68 -5.20 6.63
C VAL A 142 -6.85 -4.14 5.90
N VAL A 143 -6.39 -3.11 6.60
CA VAL A 143 -5.59 -2.03 5.99
C VAL A 143 -4.26 -2.56 5.45
N PRO A 144 -3.50 -3.41 6.17
CA PRO A 144 -2.28 -4.01 5.62
C PRO A 144 -2.54 -4.90 4.41
N ALA A 145 -3.62 -5.68 4.40
CA ALA A 145 -4.01 -6.48 3.24
C ALA A 145 -4.32 -5.61 2.02
N MET A 146 -5.10 -4.54 2.19
CA MET A 146 -5.38 -3.56 1.14
C MET A 146 -4.08 -2.93 0.64
N ASP A 147 -3.20 -2.50 1.55
CA ASP A 147 -1.95 -1.84 1.19
C ASP A 147 -0.99 -2.76 0.43
N ARG A 148 -0.96 -4.05 0.77
CA ARG A 148 -0.18 -5.08 0.07
C ARG A 148 -0.72 -5.32 -1.34
N ARG A 149 -2.04 -5.49 -1.49
CA ARG A 149 -2.65 -5.72 -2.81
C ARG A 149 -2.52 -4.50 -3.71
N ALA A 150 -2.67 -3.30 -3.16
CA ALA A 150 -2.41 -2.06 -3.87
C ALA A 150 -0.95 -1.95 -4.35
N ARG A 151 0.02 -2.41 -3.54
CA ARG A 151 1.45 -2.46 -3.94
C ARG A 151 1.69 -3.44 -5.07
N VAL A 152 1.11 -4.64 -4.98
CA VAL A 152 1.22 -5.67 -6.02
C VAL A 152 0.62 -5.19 -7.35
N ALA A 153 -0.51 -4.49 -7.29
CA ALA A 153 -1.12 -3.86 -8.45
C ALA A 153 -0.36 -2.61 -8.95
N ASN A 154 0.72 -2.19 -8.28
CA ASN A 154 1.47 -0.97 -8.55
C ASN A 154 0.59 0.29 -8.58
N LEU A 155 -0.31 0.40 -7.59
CA LEU A 155 -1.22 1.54 -7.45
C LEU A 155 -0.44 2.81 -7.04
N PRO A 156 -0.57 3.92 -7.80
CA PRO A 156 0.02 5.20 -7.42
C PRO A 156 -0.55 5.70 -6.08
N ARG A 157 0.27 6.41 -5.30
CA ARG A 157 -0.17 7.05 -4.04
C ARG A 157 0.36 8.46 -3.91
N LEU A 158 -0.47 9.36 -3.40
CA LEU A 158 -0.06 10.71 -3.05
C LEU A 158 0.80 10.68 -1.79
N LYS A 159 2.05 11.14 -1.91
CA LYS A 159 2.98 11.29 -0.78
C LYS A 159 3.40 12.75 -0.63
N PRO A 160 3.55 13.25 0.61
CA PRO A 160 4.07 14.59 0.84
C PRO A 160 5.53 14.66 0.39
N ILE A 161 5.90 15.79 -0.18
CA ILE A 161 7.29 16.12 -0.51
C ILE A 161 7.94 16.75 0.72
N ASP A 162 9.21 16.43 0.97
CA ASP A 162 9.95 17.09 2.02
C ASP A 162 9.96 18.62 1.80
N PRO A 163 9.46 19.43 2.76
CA PRO A 163 9.51 20.88 2.67
C PRO A 163 10.91 21.44 2.39
N LYS A 164 11.98 20.73 2.75
CA LYS A 164 13.36 21.12 2.44
C LYS A 164 13.67 21.10 0.94
N VAL A 165 13.08 20.18 0.19
CA VAL A 165 13.25 20.10 -1.28
C VAL A 165 12.46 21.22 -1.97
N LEU A 166 11.31 21.59 -1.40
CA LEU A 166 10.51 22.71 -1.86
C LEU A 166 11.25 24.01 -1.56
N VAL A 167 11.47 24.35 -0.29
CA VAL A 167 12.16 25.57 0.14
C VAL A 167 13.58 25.20 0.59
N PRO A 168 14.61 25.35 -0.27
CA PRO A 168 15.98 24.99 0.06
C PRO A 168 16.60 25.90 1.11
N ASP A 169 17.73 25.48 1.69
CA ASP A 169 18.52 26.34 2.56
C ASP A 169 19.03 27.55 1.75
N PRO A 170 19.11 28.76 2.34
CA PRO A 170 19.47 29.96 1.60
C PRO A 170 20.85 29.81 0.95
N PRO A 171 21.05 30.38 -0.25
CA PRO A 171 22.30 30.24 -0.97
C PRO A 171 23.44 30.94 -0.22
N PRO A 172 24.68 30.43 -0.31
CA PRO A 172 25.86 31.09 0.26
C PRO A 172 26.14 32.47 -0.38
N VAL A 173 25.61 32.68 -1.59
CA VAL A 173 25.67 33.92 -2.34
C VAL A 173 24.23 34.34 -2.67
N ALA A 174 23.81 35.54 -2.27
CA ALA A 174 22.49 36.05 -2.63
C ALA A 174 22.49 36.58 -4.07
N LEU A 175 21.48 36.19 -4.83
CA LEU A 175 21.16 36.76 -6.13
C LEU A 175 20.11 37.86 -5.92
N GLU A 176 20.47 39.09 -6.26
CA GLU A 176 19.55 40.22 -6.36
C GLU A 176 19.31 40.51 -7.84
N VAL A 177 18.03 40.50 -8.25
CA VAL A 177 17.63 40.92 -9.59
C VAL A 177 16.90 42.25 -9.46
N SER A 178 17.56 43.34 -9.84
CA SER A 178 17.04 44.70 -9.72
C SER A 178 16.59 45.20 -11.10
N GLY A 179 15.36 45.74 -11.18
CA GLY A 179 14.81 46.38 -12.37
C GLY A 179 13.37 46.00 -12.66
N LEU A 180 12.58 46.94 -13.18
CA LEU A 180 11.25 46.66 -13.75
C LEU A 180 11.43 46.25 -15.21
N LEU A 181 10.82 45.10 -15.58
CA LEU A 181 10.88 44.52 -16.93
C LEU A 181 10.53 45.53 -18.03
N GLU A 182 9.65 46.49 -17.72
CA GLU A 182 9.14 47.49 -18.68
C GLU A 182 10.00 48.75 -18.86
N VAL A 183 10.97 49.06 -17.98
CA VAL A 183 11.64 50.38 -17.99
C VAL A 183 13.16 50.34 -18.17
N SER A 184 13.85 49.34 -17.60
CA SER A 184 15.33 49.37 -17.53
C SER A 184 16.03 48.05 -17.86
N GLY A 185 15.27 47.00 -18.16
CA GLY A 185 15.78 45.63 -18.22
C GLY A 185 16.17 45.09 -16.83
N LEU A 186 16.04 43.79 -16.63
CA LEU A 186 16.48 43.13 -15.39
C LEU A 186 18.01 43.17 -15.32
N LYS A 187 18.57 43.54 -14.17
CA LYS A 187 20.01 43.45 -13.90
C LYS A 187 20.25 42.53 -12.72
N LYS A 188 21.27 41.66 -12.81
CA LYS A 188 21.65 40.74 -11.72
C LYS A 188 22.87 41.25 -10.95
N ARG A 189 22.87 40.99 -9.64
CA ARG A 189 24.00 41.22 -8.73
C ARG A 189 24.11 40.05 -7.76
N PHE A 190 25.33 39.59 -7.51
CA PHE A 190 25.63 38.54 -6.54
C PHE A 190 26.34 39.13 -5.33
N ILE A 191 25.87 38.79 -4.13
CA ILE A 191 26.41 39.28 -2.86
C ILE A 191 26.84 38.07 -2.03
N ALA A 192 28.15 37.95 -1.75
CA ALA A 192 28.66 36.92 -0.86
C ALA A 192 28.13 37.14 0.56
N ARG A 193 27.55 36.11 1.18
CA ARG A 193 27.01 36.21 2.54
C ARG A 193 27.89 35.45 3.52
N GLY A 194 28.30 36.13 4.58
CA GLY A 194 29.05 35.53 5.68
C GLY A 194 28.14 34.75 6.64
N GLU A 195 28.70 33.77 7.34
CA GLU A 195 27.95 32.91 8.28
C GLU A 195 27.45 33.68 9.52
N ARG A 196 28.04 34.84 9.82
CA ARG A 196 27.66 35.76 10.92
C ARG A 196 26.85 36.97 10.45
N ASP A 197 26.37 36.96 9.21
CA ASP A 197 25.58 38.06 8.65
C ASP A 197 24.13 38.00 9.17
N VAL A 198 23.62 39.15 9.63
CA VAL A 198 22.24 39.30 10.14
C VAL A 198 21.23 38.97 9.02
N ALA A 199 21.55 39.31 7.77
CA ALA A 199 20.70 38.99 6.62
C ALA A 199 20.61 37.48 6.36
N MET A 200 21.70 36.73 6.55
CA MET A 200 21.69 35.27 6.45
C MET A 200 20.87 34.62 7.57
N ALA A 201 20.91 35.19 8.78
CA ALA A 201 20.09 34.71 9.90
C ALA A 201 18.59 34.95 9.67
N GLN A 202 18.23 36.12 9.11
CA GLN A 202 16.85 36.45 8.72
C GLN A 202 16.34 35.51 7.62
N ASP A 203 17.11 35.29 6.55
CA ASP A 203 16.72 34.36 5.49
C ASP A 203 16.54 32.92 6.00
N LYS A 204 17.38 32.48 6.94
CA LYS A 204 17.21 31.16 7.60
C LYS A 204 15.91 31.09 8.40
N ALA A 205 15.54 32.17 9.09
CA ALA A 205 14.28 32.25 9.83
C ALA A 205 13.08 32.21 8.87
N ASP A 206 13.11 32.99 7.79
CA ASP A 206 12.05 33.02 6.77
C ASP A 206 11.90 31.66 6.07
N VAL A 207 13.01 31.00 5.74
CA VAL A 207 13.01 29.64 5.18
C VAL A 207 12.40 28.65 6.18
N TYR A 208 12.75 28.75 7.45
CA TYR A 208 12.19 27.90 8.51
C TYR A 208 10.67 28.11 8.64
N GLU A 209 10.20 29.36 8.68
CA GLU A 209 8.77 29.68 8.75
C GLU A 209 8.01 29.16 7.53
N ARG A 210 8.52 29.38 6.31
CA ARG A 210 7.90 28.84 5.09
C ARG A 210 7.83 27.31 5.07
N ARG A 211 8.90 26.63 5.52
CA ARG A 211 8.89 25.15 5.65
C ARG A 211 7.85 24.70 6.65
N LYS A 212 7.76 25.40 7.79
CA LYS A 212 6.77 25.12 8.83
C LYS A 212 5.35 25.28 8.27
N GLU A 213 5.05 26.37 7.57
CA GLU A 213 3.75 26.59 6.93
C GLU A 213 3.38 25.46 5.94
N ILE A 214 4.32 25.07 5.07
CA ILE A 214 4.11 23.98 4.11
C ILE A 214 3.86 22.66 4.83
N SER A 215 4.65 22.35 5.87
CA SER A 215 4.48 21.11 6.66
C SER A 215 3.17 21.10 7.43
N GLU A 216 2.75 22.23 8.01
CA GLU A 216 1.47 22.38 8.69
C GLU A 216 0.32 22.17 7.72
N TRP A 217 0.45 22.70 6.50
CA TRP A 217 -0.53 22.54 5.44
C TRP A 217 -0.61 21.10 4.91
N GLN A 218 0.53 20.44 4.71
CA GLN A 218 0.58 19.02 4.40
C GLN A 218 -0.10 18.19 5.51
N ALA A 219 0.16 18.52 6.78
CA ALA A 219 -0.48 17.87 7.92
C ALA A 219 -2.00 18.10 7.98
N VAL A 220 -2.51 19.23 7.47
CA VAL A 220 -3.95 19.46 7.29
C VAL A 220 -4.52 18.51 6.23
N LEU A 221 -3.87 18.43 5.07
CA LEU A 221 -4.32 17.58 3.97
C LEU A 221 -4.15 16.07 4.25
N GLU A 222 -3.28 15.70 5.20
CA GLU A 222 -3.12 14.35 5.72
C GLU A 222 -4.03 14.04 6.93
N GLU A 223 -4.93 14.95 7.32
CA GLU A 223 -5.83 14.80 8.48
C GLU A 223 -5.07 14.63 9.83
N ARG A 224 -3.86 15.17 9.94
CA ARG A 224 -3.02 15.12 11.15
C ARG A 224 -3.08 16.40 11.99
N SER A 225 -3.63 17.49 11.45
CA SER A 225 -3.68 18.81 12.09
C SER A 225 -5.08 19.19 12.57
N VAL A 226 -5.14 19.96 13.67
CA VAL A 226 -6.38 20.59 14.15
C VAL A 226 -6.97 21.56 13.13
N ARG A 227 -6.15 22.16 12.27
CA ARG A 227 -6.64 23.06 11.20
C ARG A 227 -7.45 22.33 10.12
N THR A 228 -7.49 21.00 10.12
CA THR A 228 -8.36 20.20 9.24
C THR A 228 -9.85 20.51 9.43
N PHE A 229 -10.26 21.07 10.57
CA PHE A 229 -11.64 21.52 10.79
C PHE A 229 -12.05 22.73 9.94
N LEU A 230 -11.10 23.54 9.47
CA LEU A 230 -11.39 24.78 8.73
C LEU A 230 -11.88 24.54 7.29
N PHE A 231 -11.68 23.33 6.74
CA PHE A 231 -12.15 22.96 5.39
C PHE A 231 -13.58 22.38 5.37
N LYS A 232 -14.28 22.31 6.52
CA LYS A 232 -15.43 21.43 6.73
C LYS A 232 -16.87 22.00 6.67
N PRO A 233 -17.22 23.30 6.77
CA PRO A 233 -18.61 23.64 7.08
C PRO A 233 -19.66 23.35 5.98
N GLY A 234 -19.27 23.18 4.72
CA GLY A 234 -20.23 23.18 3.60
C GLY A 234 -20.93 21.85 3.25
N VAL A 235 -20.47 20.69 3.74
CA VAL A 235 -20.84 19.38 3.14
C VAL A 235 -21.90 18.62 3.94
N ASN A 236 -22.28 19.13 5.12
CA ASN A 236 -23.15 18.42 6.06
C ASN A 236 -24.66 18.44 5.68
N SER A 237 -25.08 19.33 4.77
CA SER A 237 -26.49 19.51 4.40
C SER A 237 -27.01 18.44 3.42
N VAL A 238 -26.14 17.87 2.58
CA VAL A 238 -26.57 17.00 1.46
C VAL A 238 -26.67 15.52 1.87
N VAL A 239 -25.76 15.03 2.73
CA VAL A 239 -25.69 13.59 3.07
C VAL A 239 -26.67 13.20 4.18
N ASN A 240 -26.98 14.11 5.12
CA ASN A 240 -27.97 13.84 6.16
C ASN A 240 -29.42 13.85 5.66
N GLY A 241 -29.69 14.43 4.48
CA GLY A 241 -31.00 14.33 3.81
C GLY A 241 -31.35 12.90 3.39
N ALA A 242 -30.33 12.08 3.06
CA ALA A 242 -30.53 10.68 2.68
C ALA A 242 -30.82 9.74 3.87
N ARG A 243 -30.65 10.20 5.13
CA ARG A 243 -30.89 9.40 6.35
C ARG A 243 -32.37 9.08 6.61
N ARG A 244 -33.32 9.65 5.87
CA ARG A 244 -34.75 9.64 6.27
C ARG A 244 -35.74 9.34 5.15
N ILE A 245 -35.46 8.35 4.31
CA ILE A 245 -36.51 7.67 3.56
C ILE A 245 -36.97 6.47 4.41
N PRO A 246 -38.20 6.49 4.97
CA PRO A 246 -38.72 5.35 5.69
C PRO A 246 -39.24 4.31 4.69
N ARG A 247 -38.73 3.08 4.75
CA ARG A 247 -39.45 1.78 4.62
C ARG A 247 -38.48 0.62 4.37
N GLY A 248 -38.49 -0.39 5.24
CA GLY A 248 -37.77 -1.67 5.05
C GLY A 248 -37.06 -2.17 6.32
N PRO A 249 -36.62 -3.44 6.39
CA PRO A 249 -36.52 -4.28 7.59
C PRO A 249 -35.34 -3.94 8.52
N ALA A 250 -35.29 -2.71 9.04
CA ALA A 250 -34.15 -2.13 9.76
C ALA A 250 -34.28 -2.15 11.31
N HIS A 251 -35.06 -3.09 11.88
CA HIS A 251 -35.31 -3.13 13.33
C HIS A 251 -34.48 -4.16 14.11
N THR A 252 -33.51 -4.82 13.48
CA THR A 252 -32.55 -5.66 14.19
C THR A 252 -31.29 -4.85 14.56
N PRO A 253 -30.63 -5.16 15.70
CA PRO A 253 -29.38 -4.50 16.10
C PRO A 253 -28.30 -4.52 15.01
N ILE A 254 -28.25 -5.60 14.23
CA ILE A 254 -27.34 -5.79 13.09
C ILE A 254 -27.71 -4.87 11.92
N GLY A 255 -29.00 -4.72 11.61
CA GLY A 255 -29.49 -3.81 10.56
C GLY A 255 -29.25 -2.33 10.88
N GLN A 256 -29.38 -1.94 12.15
CA GLN A 256 -29.04 -0.59 12.61
C GLN A 256 -27.53 -0.33 12.58
N GLY A 257 -26.72 -1.32 12.95
CA GLY A 257 -25.25 -1.27 12.85
C GLY A 257 -24.74 -1.12 11.43
N ALA A 258 -25.31 -1.85 10.47
CA ALA A 258 -24.93 -1.77 9.05
C ALA A 258 -25.30 -0.42 8.40
N MET A 259 -26.48 0.13 8.73
CA MET A 259 -26.91 1.44 8.24
C MET A 259 -26.11 2.59 8.89
N ALA A 260 -25.77 2.46 10.18
CA ALA A 260 -24.85 3.39 10.84
C ALA A 260 -23.46 3.34 10.18
N ALA A 261 -22.95 2.14 9.88
CA ALA A 261 -21.69 1.96 9.18
C ALA A 261 -21.69 2.67 7.81
N LEU A 262 -22.72 2.48 6.98
CA LEU A 262 -22.85 3.14 5.68
C LEU A 262 -22.97 4.66 5.78
N ALA A 263 -23.80 5.16 6.70
CA ALA A 263 -24.01 6.59 6.89
C ALA A 263 -22.75 7.29 7.44
N ILE A 264 -22.06 6.68 8.40
CA ILE A 264 -20.80 7.20 8.95
C ILE A 264 -19.68 7.10 7.90
N GLY A 265 -19.59 5.96 7.20
CA GLY A 265 -18.63 5.73 6.12
C GLY A 265 -18.75 6.75 5.00
N SER A 266 -19.97 7.19 4.66
CA SER A 266 -20.22 8.19 3.62
C SER A 266 -19.61 9.56 3.92
N TRP A 267 -19.61 9.99 5.20
CA TRP A 267 -18.91 11.20 5.62
C TRP A 267 -17.39 11.02 5.55
N GLY A 268 -16.87 9.90 6.05
CA GLY A 268 -15.44 9.58 5.96
C GLY A 268 -14.94 9.61 4.52
N VAL A 269 -15.71 9.03 3.59
CA VAL A 269 -15.42 9.05 2.15
C VAL A 269 -15.50 10.46 1.56
N ALA A 270 -16.56 11.22 1.83
CA ALA A 270 -16.71 12.57 1.30
C ALA A 270 -15.59 13.50 1.81
N HIS A 271 -15.24 13.38 3.09
CA HIS A 271 -14.13 14.13 3.67
C HIS A 271 -12.78 13.74 3.05
N GLN A 272 -12.51 12.43 2.92
CA GLN A 272 -11.29 11.94 2.29
C GLN A 272 -11.19 12.38 0.83
N ALA A 273 -12.29 12.32 0.08
CA ALA A 273 -12.34 12.76 -1.31
C ALA A 273 -11.97 14.25 -1.42
N ILE A 274 -12.47 15.10 -0.52
CA ILE A 274 -12.13 16.53 -0.49
C ILE A 274 -10.65 16.73 -0.19
N LEU A 275 -10.09 16.02 0.80
CA LEU A 275 -8.67 16.14 1.15
C LEU A 275 -7.76 15.66 0.02
N GLU A 276 -8.00 14.47 -0.53
CA GLU A 276 -7.18 13.90 -1.59
C GLU A 276 -7.34 14.66 -2.93
N THR A 277 -8.54 15.15 -3.23
CA THR A 277 -8.74 16.08 -4.36
C THR A 277 -8.03 17.40 -4.09
N GLY A 278 -8.04 17.89 -2.85
CA GLY A 278 -7.29 19.06 -2.41
C GLY A 278 -5.79 18.93 -2.66
N LYS A 279 -5.20 17.76 -2.40
CA LYS A 279 -3.79 17.47 -2.72
C LYS A 279 -3.50 17.50 -4.23
N ALA A 280 -4.49 17.25 -5.07
CA ALA A 280 -4.34 17.15 -6.52
C ALA A 280 -4.61 18.45 -7.29
N LEU A 281 -5.15 19.49 -6.63
CA LEU A 281 -5.56 20.77 -7.24
C LEU A 281 -4.50 21.87 -7.11
N ALA A 282 -4.44 22.78 -8.08
CA ALA A 282 -3.45 23.88 -8.11
C ALA A 282 -3.57 24.89 -6.96
N ARG A 283 -4.77 25.13 -6.41
CA ARG A 283 -4.96 26.13 -5.35
C ARG A 283 -4.66 25.62 -3.95
N THR A 284 -4.69 24.30 -3.75
CA THR A 284 -4.63 23.67 -2.43
C THR A 284 -3.50 22.65 -2.32
N GLY A 285 -3.12 22.00 -3.41
CA GLY A 285 -2.02 21.03 -3.46
C GLY A 285 -0.69 21.63 -3.88
N GLN A 286 -0.63 22.94 -4.13
CA GLN A 286 0.60 23.65 -4.53
C GLN A 286 0.96 24.75 -3.54
N ALA A 287 2.27 24.99 -3.40
CA ALA A 287 2.82 26.08 -2.61
C ALA A 287 3.66 27.00 -3.51
N SER A 288 3.64 28.30 -3.20
CA SER A 288 4.52 29.28 -3.83
C SER A 288 5.91 29.16 -3.21
N VAL A 289 6.89 28.82 -4.03
CA VAL A 289 8.26 28.51 -3.62
C VAL A 289 9.21 29.43 -4.38
N PRO A 290 10.30 29.92 -3.75
CA PRO A 290 11.36 30.63 -4.47
C PRO A 290 11.86 29.83 -5.68
N ASP A 291 11.84 30.46 -6.85
CA ASP A 291 12.58 29.92 -7.99
C ASP A 291 14.09 30.13 -7.75
N LEU A 292 14.91 29.31 -8.39
CA LEU A 292 16.37 29.38 -8.24
C LEU A 292 16.98 30.55 -9.03
N VAL A 293 16.18 31.56 -9.41
CA VAL A 293 16.62 32.73 -10.20
C VAL A 293 16.12 34.08 -9.67
N GLY A 294 15.49 34.12 -8.49
CA GLY A 294 15.10 35.37 -7.82
C GLY A 294 13.61 35.73 -7.88
N GLY A 295 12.74 34.81 -8.32
CA GLY A 295 11.28 34.92 -8.34
C GLY A 295 10.59 33.81 -7.55
N HIS A 296 9.33 33.53 -7.90
CA HIS A 296 8.50 32.50 -7.28
C HIS A 296 7.82 31.62 -8.32
N GLN A 297 7.65 30.35 -8.01
CA GLN A 297 6.93 29.38 -8.82
C GLN A 297 6.03 28.51 -7.93
N ARG A 298 4.95 27.98 -8.51
CA ARG A 298 4.06 27.03 -7.84
C ARG A 298 4.55 25.61 -8.03
N LEU A 299 4.85 24.94 -6.93
CA LEU A 299 5.24 23.52 -6.90
C LEU A 299 4.19 22.69 -6.17
N ASN A 300 3.95 21.47 -6.63
CA ASN A 300 3.09 20.53 -5.90
C ASN A 300 3.75 20.17 -4.55
N THR A 301 2.97 20.19 -3.47
CA THR A 301 3.41 19.76 -2.14
C THR A 301 3.29 18.25 -1.96
N PHE A 302 2.61 17.58 -2.88
CA PHE A 302 2.47 16.14 -2.98
C PHE A 302 2.96 15.64 -4.34
N PHE A 303 3.38 14.39 -4.39
CA PHE A 303 3.72 13.69 -5.64
C PHE A 303 3.05 12.33 -5.70
N LEU A 304 2.86 11.82 -6.93
CA LEU A 304 2.43 10.45 -7.16
C LEU A 304 3.64 9.53 -7.05
N SER A 305 3.74 8.85 -5.90
CA SER A 305 4.72 7.79 -5.71
C SER A 305 4.20 6.47 -6.27
N LEU A 306 5.07 5.74 -6.97
CA LEU A 306 4.82 4.37 -7.39
C LEU A 306 5.52 3.41 -6.42
N PRO A 307 4.85 2.32 -6.01
CA PRO A 307 5.51 1.28 -5.24
C PRO A 307 6.65 0.59 -6.00
N ASP A 308 6.50 0.40 -7.31
CA ASP A 308 7.54 -0.13 -8.20
C ASP A 308 7.63 0.75 -9.45
N THR A 309 8.77 1.45 -9.62
CA THR A 309 9.02 2.35 -10.76
C THR A 309 9.32 1.61 -12.06
N THR A 310 9.59 0.30 -12.00
CA THR A 310 9.89 -0.53 -13.19
C THR A 310 8.64 -1.11 -13.84
N ARG A 311 7.50 -1.08 -13.14
CA ARG A 311 6.22 -1.61 -13.62
C ARG A 311 5.28 -0.49 -14.04
N ARG A 312 4.35 -0.81 -14.95
CA ARG A 312 3.27 0.12 -15.34
C ARG A 312 2.43 0.49 -14.11
N PRO A 313 2.05 1.76 -13.92
CA PRO A 313 1.11 2.15 -12.87
C PRO A 313 -0.29 1.59 -13.12
N ALA A 314 -1.01 1.24 -12.05
CA ALA A 314 -2.42 0.84 -12.16
C ALA A 314 -3.29 1.93 -12.78
N GLN A 315 -4.28 1.55 -13.59
CA GLN A 315 -5.20 2.45 -14.28
C GLN A 315 -6.65 2.05 -14.08
N TRP A 316 -7.58 2.96 -14.41
CA TRP A 316 -9.01 2.68 -14.37
C TRP A 316 -9.44 1.51 -15.27
N SER A 317 -8.70 1.23 -16.36
CA SER A 317 -8.91 0.02 -17.17
C SER A 317 -8.76 -1.27 -16.36
N ASP A 318 -7.94 -1.25 -15.32
CA ASP A 318 -7.65 -2.41 -14.49
C ASP A 318 -8.75 -2.62 -13.43
N ALA A 319 -9.64 -1.64 -13.23
CA ALA A 319 -10.74 -1.68 -12.27
C ALA A 319 -11.78 -2.77 -12.58
N ILE A 320 -11.79 -3.35 -13.78
CA ILE A 320 -12.61 -4.55 -14.08
C ILE A 320 -12.24 -5.74 -13.17
N HIS A 321 -11.02 -5.77 -12.64
CA HIS A 321 -10.54 -6.79 -11.70
C HIS A 321 -10.83 -6.43 -10.24
N PHE A 322 -11.54 -5.33 -9.98
CA PHE A 322 -11.82 -4.87 -8.61
C PHE A 322 -12.54 -5.89 -7.72
N PRO A 323 -13.52 -6.70 -8.21
CA PRO A 323 -14.09 -7.78 -7.42
C PRO A 323 -13.04 -8.82 -6.98
N ARG A 324 -12.10 -9.17 -7.87
CA ARG A 324 -10.98 -10.06 -7.58
C ARG A 324 -10.05 -9.44 -6.55
N TYR A 325 -9.72 -8.15 -6.70
CA TYR A 325 -8.93 -7.39 -5.75
C TYR A 325 -9.51 -7.41 -4.32
N LEU A 326 -10.83 -7.23 -4.18
CA LEU A 326 -11.51 -7.32 -2.88
C LEU A 326 -11.43 -8.74 -2.29
N LEU A 327 -11.62 -9.76 -3.12
CA LEU A 327 -11.52 -11.15 -2.71
C LEU A 327 -10.10 -11.53 -2.27
N GLU A 328 -9.09 -11.07 -3.00
CA GLU A 328 -7.68 -11.25 -2.62
C GLU A 328 -7.30 -10.49 -1.35
N THR A 329 -7.83 -9.28 -1.17
CA THR A 329 -7.69 -8.52 0.08
C THR A 329 -8.30 -9.30 1.25
N GLY A 330 -9.49 -9.89 1.07
CA GLY A 330 -10.12 -10.73 2.09
C GLY A 330 -9.30 -11.97 2.44
N LYS A 331 -8.76 -12.67 1.44
CA LYS A 331 -7.86 -13.82 1.64
C LYS A 331 -6.56 -13.43 2.36
N GLU A 332 -5.93 -12.32 1.97
CA GLU A 332 -4.72 -11.81 2.62
C GLU A 332 -5.01 -11.40 4.08
N GLY A 333 -6.14 -10.75 4.34
CA GLY A 333 -6.60 -10.41 5.70
C GLY A 333 -6.82 -11.66 6.55
N MET A 334 -7.47 -12.69 6.00
CA MET A 334 -7.70 -13.96 6.70
C MET A 334 -6.39 -14.70 6.99
N ALA A 335 -5.40 -14.65 6.08
CA ALA A 335 -4.08 -15.22 6.30
C ALA A 335 -3.34 -14.51 7.45
N LEU A 336 -3.43 -13.18 7.54
CA LEU A 336 -2.87 -12.42 8.65
C LEU A 336 -3.55 -12.78 9.99
N VAL A 337 -4.87 -12.93 10.01
CA VAL A 337 -5.64 -13.36 11.20
C VAL A 337 -5.20 -14.76 11.65
N LYS A 338 -5.17 -15.72 10.72
CA LYS A 338 -4.78 -17.11 11.00
C LYS A 338 -3.37 -17.18 11.58
N HIS A 339 -2.43 -16.39 11.04
CA HIS A 339 -1.05 -16.36 11.53
C HIS A 339 -0.95 -15.72 12.92
N ALA A 340 -1.65 -14.62 13.15
CA ALA A 340 -1.67 -13.94 14.45
C ALA A 340 -2.24 -14.81 15.58
N TRP A 341 -3.21 -15.68 15.29
CA TRP A 341 -3.86 -16.53 16.28
C TRP A 341 -3.15 -17.88 16.50
N ASN A 342 -2.45 -18.41 15.50
CA ASN A 342 -1.80 -19.72 15.57
C ASN A 342 -0.36 -19.68 16.10
N THR A 343 0.18 -18.51 16.44
CA THR A 343 1.53 -18.38 17.01
C THR A 343 1.47 -17.87 18.46
N ALA A 344 1.93 -18.70 19.41
CA ALA A 344 1.79 -18.44 20.86
C ALA A 344 2.44 -17.12 21.34
N GLY A 345 3.52 -16.65 20.69
CA GLY A 345 4.12 -15.34 20.97
C GLY A 345 3.32 -14.15 20.41
N ALA A 346 2.54 -14.37 19.36
CA ALA A 346 1.76 -13.32 18.69
C ALA A 346 0.50 -12.93 19.48
N VAL A 347 -0.11 -13.86 20.23
CA VAL A 347 -1.30 -13.57 21.05
C VAL A 347 -1.00 -12.62 22.21
N LYS A 348 0.14 -12.82 22.89
CA LYS A 348 0.56 -11.92 23.99
C LYS A 348 0.88 -10.51 23.48
N ASP A 349 1.60 -10.41 22.36
CA ASP A 349 1.87 -9.14 21.69
C ASP A 349 0.57 -8.47 21.20
N SER A 350 -0.36 -9.25 20.64
CA SER A 350 -1.67 -8.78 20.17
C SER A 350 -2.52 -8.22 21.32
N VAL A 351 -2.57 -8.91 22.46
CA VAL A 351 -3.34 -8.46 23.63
C VAL A 351 -2.73 -7.18 24.21
N SER A 352 -1.40 -7.12 24.32
CA SER A 352 -0.70 -5.92 24.78
C SER A 352 -0.95 -4.74 23.82
N ASP A 353 -0.89 -4.97 22.51
CA ASP A 353 -1.10 -3.91 21.51
C ASP A 353 -2.58 -3.44 21.45
N VAL A 354 -3.54 -4.37 21.56
CA VAL A 354 -4.96 -4.03 21.69
C VAL A 354 -5.19 -3.16 22.93
N LEU A 355 -4.66 -3.55 24.10
CA LEU A 355 -4.91 -2.87 25.37
C LEU A 355 -4.13 -1.56 25.52
N PHE A 356 -2.84 -1.52 25.14
CA PHE A 356 -2.03 -0.32 25.32
C PHE A 356 -2.17 0.66 24.18
N ARG A 357 -2.31 0.21 22.94
CA ARG A 357 -2.29 1.10 21.77
C ARG A 357 -3.68 1.42 21.28
N HIS A 358 -4.51 0.40 21.02
CA HIS A 358 -5.84 0.64 20.46
C HIS A 358 -6.82 1.20 21.50
N VAL A 359 -6.87 0.62 22.70
CA VAL A 359 -7.75 1.12 23.77
C VAL A 359 -7.37 2.53 24.20
N SER A 360 -6.09 2.81 24.49
CA SER A 360 -5.68 4.17 24.91
C SER A 360 -5.89 5.22 23.82
N SER A 361 -5.55 4.90 22.57
CA SER A 361 -5.72 5.82 21.44
C SER A 361 -7.19 6.05 21.12
N ASN A 362 -8.04 5.02 21.26
CA ASN A 362 -9.48 5.17 21.07
C ASN A 362 -10.11 5.95 22.22
N MET A 363 -9.65 5.75 23.46
CA MET A 363 -10.11 6.55 24.60
C MET A 363 -9.75 8.02 24.40
N LEU A 364 -8.49 8.34 24.07
CA LEU A 364 -8.05 9.70 23.77
C LEU A 364 -8.84 10.33 22.62
N ALA A 365 -8.98 9.61 21.50
CA ALA A 365 -9.73 10.08 20.35
C ALA A 365 -11.22 10.28 20.66
N THR A 366 -11.83 9.41 21.46
CA THR A 366 -13.26 9.48 21.82
C THR A 366 -13.52 10.59 22.83
N PHE A 367 -12.63 10.80 23.81
CA PHE A 367 -12.73 11.92 24.75
C PHE A 367 -12.57 13.26 24.04
N ALA A 368 -11.51 13.42 23.25
CA ALA A 368 -11.29 14.64 22.47
C ALA A 368 -12.46 14.92 21.53
N ALA A 369 -12.95 13.89 20.83
CA ALA A 369 -14.06 14.00 19.91
C ALA A 369 -15.37 14.42 20.56
N ASN A 370 -15.74 13.81 21.69
CA ASN A 370 -16.97 14.18 22.39
C ASN A 370 -16.92 15.60 22.93
N SER A 371 -15.76 16.06 23.41
CA SER A 371 -15.57 17.44 23.87
C SER A 371 -15.67 18.45 22.73
N VAL A 372 -14.98 18.21 21.61
CA VAL A 372 -15.01 19.11 20.44
C VAL A 372 -16.41 19.15 19.81
N GLY A 373 -17.09 18.01 19.69
CA GLY A 373 -18.45 17.96 19.15
C GLY A 373 -19.45 18.76 19.97
N ARG A 374 -19.35 18.72 21.31
CA ARG A 374 -20.18 19.53 22.22
C ARG A 374 -19.86 21.02 22.11
N PHE A 375 -18.58 21.36 22.06
CA PHE A 375 -18.13 22.74 21.91
C PHE A 375 -18.58 23.35 20.57
N ILE A 376 -18.45 22.62 19.46
CA ILE A 376 -18.89 23.12 18.15
C ILE A 376 -20.42 23.20 18.09
N ALA A 377 -21.17 22.28 18.69
CA ALA A 377 -22.63 22.35 18.69
C ALA A 377 -23.20 23.48 19.59
N SER A 378 -22.43 23.97 20.57
CA SER A 378 -22.94 24.88 21.61
C SER A 378 -23.48 26.22 21.11
N PRO A 379 -22.94 26.88 20.06
CA PRO A 379 -23.50 28.14 19.56
C PRO A 379 -24.92 27.96 19.04
N TRP A 380 -25.22 26.82 18.42
CA TRP A 380 -26.56 26.48 17.94
C TRP A 380 -27.54 26.06 19.05
N ARG A 381 -27.03 25.88 20.28
CA ARG A 381 -27.81 25.56 21.48
C ARG A 381 -27.87 26.71 22.49
N GLY A 382 -27.58 27.93 22.04
CA GLY A 382 -27.57 29.11 22.92
C GLY A 382 -26.46 29.09 23.98
N GLY A 383 -25.33 28.46 23.67
CA GLY A 383 -24.17 28.33 24.57
C GLY A 383 -24.18 27.06 25.43
N SER A 384 -25.21 26.21 25.34
CA SER A 384 -25.25 24.94 26.07
C SER A 384 -24.38 23.87 25.40
N ASP A 385 -23.52 23.22 26.18
CA ASP A 385 -22.70 22.07 25.76
C ASP A 385 -23.48 20.75 25.72
N ARG A 386 -24.73 20.75 26.18
CA ARG A 386 -25.62 19.59 26.27
C ARG A 386 -26.79 19.70 25.29
N PRO A 387 -27.32 18.56 24.81
CA PRO A 387 -28.55 18.55 24.02
C PRO A 387 -29.69 19.25 24.77
N LEU A 388 -30.44 20.09 24.07
CA LEU A 388 -31.62 20.76 24.62
C LEU A 388 -32.75 19.73 24.81
N PRO A 389 -33.69 19.95 25.75
CA PRO A 389 -34.87 19.10 25.91
C PRO A 389 -35.64 18.99 24.58
N ASN A 390 -35.92 17.77 24.12
CA ASN A 390 -36.61 17.49 22.86
C ASN A 390 -35.89 17.98 21.58
N GLU A 391 -34.58 18.20 21.63
CA GLU A 391 -33.79 18.52 20.44
C GLU A 391 -33.92 17.42 19.38
N ALA A 392 -34.46 17.77 18.21
CA ALA A 392 -34.66 16.82 17.14
C ALA A 392 -33.32 16.22 16.68
N LEU A 393 -33.28 14.92 16.38
CA LEU A 393 -32.06 14.24 15.93
C LEU A 393 -31.48 14.75 14.59
N ASN A 394 -32.23 15.58 13.84
CA ASN A 394 -31.80 16.28 12.62
C ASN A 394 -31.57 17.77 12.85
N ALA A 395 -31.61 18.25 14.09
CA ALA A 395 -31.28 19.64 14.38
C ALA A 395 -29.86 19.92 13.88
N PRO A 396 -29.60 21.10 13.26
CA PRO A 396 -28.29 21.48 12.78
C PRO A 396 -27.19 21.31 13.84
N ALA A 397 -27.48 21.68 15.10
CA ALA A 397 -26.59 21.49 16.24
C ALA A 397 -26.15 20.01 16.44
N VAL A 398 -27.10 19.08 16.36
CA VAL A 398 -26.83 17.63 16.52
C VAL A 398 -25.99 17.11 15.35
N LEU A 399 -26.33 17.50 14.12
CA LEU A 399 -25.62 17.04 12.92
C LEU A 399 -24.20 17.62 12.82
N VAL A 400 -24.03 18.90 13.13
CA VAL A 400 -22.73 19.56 13.16
C VAL A 400 -21.88 19.00 14.30
N GLY A 401 -22.46 18.80 15.48
CA GLY A 401 -21.78 18.17 16.62
C GLY A 401 -21.29 16.75 16.30
N GLN A 402 -22.12 15.91 15.67
CA GLN A 402 -21.73 14.55 15.27
C GLN A 402 -20.63 14.53 14.20
N GLY A 403 -20.71 15.43 13.23
CA GLY A 403 -19.67 15.58 12.20
C GLY A 403 -18.34 16.02 12.81
N ALA A 404 -18.38 16.97 13.74
CA ALA A 404 -17.22 17.42 14.50
C ALA A 404 -16.61 16.32 15.37
N THR A 405 -17.43 15.55 16.10
CA THR A 405 -16.97 14.38 16.87
C THR A 405 -16.25 13.38 15.96
N THR A 406 -16.87 13.00 14.85
CA THR A 406 -16.31 12.01 13.90
C THR A 406 -14.98 12.49 13.31
N ALA A 407 -14.94 13.72 12.82
CA ALA A 407 -13.75 14.37 12.29
C ALA A 407 -12.59 14.44 13.31
N THR A 408 -12.91 14.74 14.57
CA THR A 408 -11.90 14.83 15.64
C THR A 408 -11.36 13.46 16.02
N ASN A 409 -12.25 12.46 16.08
CA ASN A 409 -11.86 11.09 16.40
C ASN A 409 -10.85 10.56 15.36
N ASP A 410 -11.08 10.83 14.09
CA ASP A 410 -10.19 10.45 13.00
C ASP A 410 -8.87 11.22 13.01
N MET A 411 -8.91 12.53 13.23
CA MET A 411 -7.70 13.37 13.30
C MET A 411 -6.78 12.95 14.46
N VAL A 412 -7.33 12.80 15.67
CA VAL A 412 -6.54 12.37 16.84
C VAL A 412 -5.98 10.98 16.62
N TRP A 413 -6.77 10.06 16.05
CA TRP A 413 -6.32 8.72 15.72
C TRP A 413 -5.15 8.72 14.73
N ASN A 414 -5.30 9.44 13.61
CA ASN A 414 -4.27 9.53 12.58
C ASN A 414 -3.00 10.19 13.09
N SER A 415 -3.13 11.21 13.95
CA SER A 415 -2.00 11.87 14.62
C SER A 415 -1.25 10.90 15.54
N VAL A 416 -1.96 10.17 16.41
CA VAL A 416 -1.35 9.17 17.31
C VAL A 416 -0.69 8.04 16.51
N LYS A 417 -1.37 7.55 15.46
CA LYS A 417 -0.82 6.53 14.56
C LYS A 417 0.45 6.99 13.85
N SER A 418 0.52 8.24 13.41
CA SER A 418 1.72 8.80 12.76
C SER A 418 2.92 8.84 13.70
N LYS A 419 2.72 9.12 14.99
CA LYS A 419 3.78 9.15 16.00
C LYS A 419 4.23 7.75 16.42
N ASN A 420 3.31 6.80 16.48
CA ASN A 420 3.59 5.44 16.94
C ASN A 420 4.01 4.48 15.81
N GLY A 421 4.16 4.97 14.57
CA GLY A 421 4.52 4.18 13.38
C GLY A 421 3.43 3.20 12.91
N SER A 422 3.55 2.58 11.74
CA SER A 422 2.64 1.52 11.31
C SER A 422 3.01 0.17 11.96
N TYR A 423 2.05 -0.57 12.53
CA TYR A 423 2.31 -1.90 13.07
C TYR A 423 2.45 -2.93 11.95
N THR A 424 3.69 -3.19 11.53
CA THR A 424 3.99 -4.14 10.45
C THR A 424 4.41 -5.52 10.95
N ALA A 425 4.48 -5.75 12.27
CA ALA A 425 5.07 -6.97 12.82
C ALA A 425 4.34 -8.25 12.37
N HIS A 426 3.00 -8.27 12.36
CA HIS A 426 2.25 -9.43 11.82
C HIS A 426 2.46 -9.62 10.32
N ALA A 427 2.54 -8.51 9.58
CA ALA A 427 2.78 -8.50 8.15
C ALA A 427 4.17 -9.09 7.84
N THR A 428 5.22 -8.63 8.53
CA THR A 428 6.59 -9.14 8.42
C THR A 428 6.70 -10.60 8.86
N ARG A 429 6.03 -11.01 9.94
CA ARG A 429 5.99 -12.42 10.38
C ARG A 429 5.30 -13.32 9.36
N LEU A 430 4.26 -12.83 8.66
CA LEU A 430 3.61 -13.59 7.58
C LEU A 430 4.54 -13.74 6.38
N ASP A 431 5.30 -12.69 6.03
CA ASP A 431 6.26 -12.76 4.92
C ASP A 431 7.39 -13.75 5.24
N GLN A 432 7.89 -13.73 6.47
CA GLN A 432 8.86 -14.72 6.94
C GLN A 432 8.30 -16.15 6.90
N ALA A 433 7.05 -16.36 7.34
CA ALA A 433 6.41 -17.67 7.29
C ALA A 433 6.26 -18.19 5.85
N ARG A 434 5.85 -17.32 4.91
CA ARG A 434 5.78 -17.64 3.48
C ARG A 434 7.15 -17.93 2.89
N ALA A 435 8.18 -17.18 3.27
CA ALA A 435 9.55 -17.44 2.83
C ALA A 435 10.06 -18.80 3.32
N VAL A 436 9.76 -19.17 4.57
CA VAL A 436 10.07 -20.49 5.12
C VAL A 436 9.28 -21.60 4.42
N GLU A 437 8.01 -21.37 4.10
CA GLU A 437 7.18 -22.33 3.35
C GLU A 437 7.70 -22.52 1.92
N ALA A 438 8.09 -21.43 1.24
CA ALA A 438 8.75 -21.49 -0.06
C ALA A 438 10.08 -22.26 -0.01
N ALA A 439 10.91 -22.01 1.00
CA ALA A 439 12.17 -22.73 1.20
C ALA A 439 11.94 -24.23 1.50
N ARG A 440 10.87 -24.56 2.25
CA ARG A 440 10.47 -25.96 2.48
C ARG A 440 10.06 -26.64 1.18
N HIS A 441 9.23 -26.00 0.36
CA HIS A 441 8.86 -26.57 -0.94
C HIS A 441 10.08 -26.73 -1.84
N GLU A 442 11.05 -25.81 -1.81
CA GLU A 442 12.33 -25.95 -2.52
C GLU A 442 13.14 -27.16 -2.04
N SER A 443 13.26 -27.35 -0.72
CA SER A 443 13.92 -28.53 -0.15
C SER A 443 13.20 -29.82 -0.54
N THR A 444 11.88 -29.86 -0.39
CA THR A 444 11.07 -31.04 -0.76
C THR A 444 11.19 -31.35 -2.25
N ILE A 445 11.16 -30.33 -3.12
CA ILE A 445 11.37 -30.52 -4.56
C ILE A 445 12.77 -31.11 -4.79
N ALA A 446 13.83 -30.55 -4.21
CA ALA A 446 15.19 -31.05 -4.40
C ALA A 446 15.37 -32.50 -3.92
N GLU A 447 14.89 -32.80 -2.71
CA GLU A 447 14.97 -34.14 -2.10
C GLU A 447 14.18 -35.18 -2.89
N THR A 448 12.94 -34.87 -3.27
CA THR A 448 12.09 -35.80 -4.06
C THR A 448 12.62 -35.99 -5.47
N THR A 449 13.14 -34.93 -6.09
CA THR A 449 13.78 -34.98 -7.42
C THR A 449 15.01 -35.90 -7.39
N GLN A 450 15.83 -35.85 -6.34
CA GLN A 450 16.96 -36.76 -6.17
C GLN A 450 16.52 -38.21 -5.91
N ALA A 451 15.48 -38.42 -5.09
CA ALA A 451 14.95 -39.74 -4.80
C ALA A 451 14.29 -40.38 -6.04
N LEU A 452 13.66 -39.58 -6.90
CA LEU A 452 12.99 -40.03 -8.12
C LEU A 452 13.93 -40.76 -9.08
N CYS A 453 15.17 -40.30 -9.28
CA CYS A 453 16.14 -41.01 -10.12
C CYS A 453 16.31 -42.46 -9.68
N THR A 454 16.44 -42.68 -8.36
CA THR A 454 16.64 -44.02 -7.81
C THR A 454 15.41 -44.91 -7.96
N SER A 455 14.20 -44.35 -7.81
CA SER A 455 12.94 -45.06 -8.00
C SER A 455 12.66 -45.38 -9.47
N ILE A 456 12.99 -44.46 -10.39
CA ILE A 456 12.90 -44.68 -11.84
C ILE A 456 13.83 -45.80 -12.25
N ASP A 457 15.09 -45.78 -11.81
CA ASP A 457 16.06 -46.84 -12.11
C ASP A 457 15.66 -48.18 -11.51
N SER A 458 15.12 -48.18 -10.29
CA SER A 458 14.58 -49.39 -9.65
C SER A 458 13.42 -49.98 -10.45
N LEU A 459 12.46 -49.14 -10.86
CA LEU A 459 11.31 -49.59 -11.66
C LEU A 459 11.75 -50.11 -13.03
N LYS A 460 12.70 -49.44 -13.69
CA LYS A 460 13.31 -49.91 -14.95
C LYS A 460 14.05 -51.24 -14.78
N ARG A 461 14.72 -51.48 -13.66
CA ARG A 461 15.34 -52.80 -13.40
C ARG A 461 14.29 -53.90 -13.24
N VAL A 462 13.17 -53.60 -12.60
CA VAL A 462 12.11 -54.59 -12.33
C VAL A 462 11.22 -54.85 -13.54
N LEU A 463 10.94 -53.82 -14.36
CA LEU A 463 9.97 -53.88 -15.47
C LEU A 463 10.59 -53.66 -16.86
N GLY A 464 11.88 -53.35 -16.94
CA GLY A 464 12.56 -52.98 -18.18
C GLY A 464 12.73 -54.16 -19.14
N PRO A 465 12.73 -53.88 -20.45
CA PRO A 465 12.80 -54.92 -21.48
C PRO A 465 14.09 -55.75 -21.43
N GLU A 466 15.19 -55.17 -20.94
CA GLU A 466 16.51 -55.82 -20.89
C GLU A 466 16.56 -56.95 -19.85
N HIS A 467 15.91 -56.78 -18.69
CA HIS A 467 15.84 -57.83 -17.65
C HIS A 467 14.89 -58.97 -18.05
N VAL A 468 13.82 -58.65 -18.78
CA VAL A 468 12.89 -59.65 -19.35
C VAL A 468 13.56 -60.47 -20.47
N MET A 469 14.53 -59.89 -21.18
CA MET A 469 15.31 -60.58 -22.23
C MET A 469 16.47 -61.41 -21.66
N GLU A 470 17.20 -60.94 -20.65
CA GLU A 470 18.35 -61.65 -20.06
C GLU A 470 17.97 -62.90 -19.26
N GLU A 471 16.81 -62.95 -18.60
CA GLU A 471 16.36 -64.16 -17.89
C GLU A 471 15.83 -65.27 -18.82
N GLY A 472 15.85 -65.07 -20.14
CA GLY A 472 15.33 -66.04 -21.12
C GLY A 472 13.83 -66.33 -20.97
N ARG A 473 13.09 -65.45 -20.30
CA ARG A 473 11.68 -65.64 -19.93
C ARG A 473 10.83 -64.64 -20.69
N ILE A 474 10.32 -65.09 -21.83
CA ILE A 474 9.21 -64.44 -22.53
C ILE A 474 7.97 -64.59 -21.64
N THR A 475 7.81 -63.75 -20.61
CA THR A 475 6.50 -63.50 -20.03
C THR A 475 5.83 -62.48 -20.94
N THR A 476 4.99 -63.02 -21.81
CA THR A 476 4.05 -62.30 -22.63
C THR A 476 3.29 -61.28 -21.80
N LEU A 477 3.63 -60.00 -21.92
CA LEU A 477 2.60 -58.94 -21.92
C LEU A 477 1.70 -59.27 -23.12
N SER A 478 0.74 -60.18 -22.90
CA SER A 478 -0.02 -60.85 -23.96
C SER A 478 -0.93 -59.88 -24.72
N GLU A 479 -1.17 -58.69 -24.16
CA GLU A 479 -2.04 -57.69 -24.75
C GLU A 479 -1.25 -56.47 -25.27
N PRO A 480 -1.49 -56.03 -26.52
CA PRO A 480 -0.83 -54.86 -27.10
C PRO A 480 -1.11 -53.56 -26.33
N LEU A 481 -2.23 -53.47 -25.61
CA LEU A 481 -2.58 -52.35 -24.75
C LEU A 481 -1.61 -52.22 -23.55
N GLN A 482 -1.26 -53.33 -22.90
CA GLN A 482 -0.34 -53.32 -21.75
C GLN A 482 1.08 -52.89 -22.16
N ARG A 483 1.52 -53.24 -23.38
CA ARG A 483 2.80 -52.76 -23.94
C ARG A 483 2.79 -51.26 -24.21
N LEU A 484 1.68 -50.74 -24.74
CA LEU A 484 1.55 -49.32 -25.06
C LEU A 484 1.63 -48.46 -23.79
N ASP A 485 0.94 -48.86 -22.72
CA ASP A 485 0.91 -48.12 -21.45
C ASP A 485 2.29 -48.13 -20.76
N LEU A 486 3.01 -49.25 -20.79
CA LEU A 486 4.39 -49.33 -20.26
C LEU A 486 5.39 -48.55 -21.11
N GLN A 487 5.24 -48.53 -22.44
CA GLN A 487 6.06 -47.69 -23.32
C GLN A 487 5.83 -46.20 -23.06
N GLN A 488 4.58 -45.78 -22.87
CA GLN A 488 4.24 -44.41 -22.50
C GLN A 488 4.81 -44.03 -21.13
N LEU A 489 4.76 -44.94 -20.15
CA LEU A 489 5.40 -44.76 -18.86
C LEU A 489 6.91 -44.54 -19.01
N PHE A 490 7.63 -45.47 -19.64
CA PHE A 490 9.09 -45.34 -19.75
C PHE A 490 9.50 -44.10 -20.54
N GLY A 491 8.78 -43.73 -21.59
CA GLY A 491 9.02 -42.49 -22.32
C GLY A 491 8.82 -41.23 -21.46
N ALA A 492 7.77 -41.20 -20.63
CA ALA A 492 7.54 -40.10 -19.68
C ALA A 492 8.61 -40.05 -18.58
N LEU A 493 9.04 -41.21 -18.07
CA LEU A 493 10.10 -41.30 -17.05
C LEU A 493 11.48 -40.96 -17.60
N ASP A 494 11.79 -41.30 -18.86
CA ASP A 494 13.05 -40.91 -19.51
C ASP A 494 13.16 -39.39 -19.67
N GLN A 495 12.07 -38.75 -20.10
CA GLN A 495 12.01 -37.29 -20.18
C GLN A 495 12.15 -36.64 -18.81
N LEU A 496 11.45 -37.18 -17.80
CA LEU A 496 11.54 -36.67 -16.43
C LEU A 496 12.95 -36.87 -15.85
N ASN A 497 13.63 -37.99 -16.14
CA ASN A 497 14.99 -38.28 -15.66
C ASN A 497 16.02 -37.31 -16.28
N LEU A 498 15.85 -36.95 -17.56
CA LEU A 498 16.66 -35.93 -18.22
C LEU A 498 16.49 -34.54 -17.58
N GLU A 499 15.25 -34.10 -17.36
CA GLU A 499 14.97 -32.79 -16.72
C GLU A 499 15.45 -32.74 -15.27
N THR A 500 15.30 -33.85 -14.55
CA THR A 500 15.82 -34.04 -13.20
C THR A 500 17.34 -33.90 -13.15
N GLY A 501 18.05 -34.53 -14.10
CA GLY A 501 19.50 -34.40 -14.22
C GLY A 501 19.97 -32.97 -14.54
N MET A 502 19.10 -32.17 -15.18
CA MET A 502 19.33 -30.76 -15.50
C MET A 502 18.82 -29.79 -14.42
N GLN A 503 18.18 -30.29 -13.35
CA GLN A 503 17.51 -29.52 -12.28
C GLN A 503 16.42 -28.53 -12.77
N ASP A 504 15.85 -28.74 -13.97
CA ASP A 504 14.83 -27.87 -14.56
C ASP A 504 13.54 -28.64 -14.84
N VAL A 505 12.92 -29.12 -13.76
CA VAL A 505 11.70 -29.95 -13.84
C VAL A 505 10.47 -29.08 -14.07
N GLN A 506 9.71 -29.36 -15.14
CA GLN A 506 8.46 -28.66 -15.43
C GLN A 506 7.23 -29.39 -14.87
N LEU A 507 6.26 -28.62 -14.34
CA LEU A 507 5.05 -29.20 -13.74
C LEU A 507 4.25 -30.05 -14.72
N GLU A 508 4.18 -29.65 -16.00
CA GLU A 508 3.46 -30.38 -17.05
C GLU A 508 4.03 -31.79 -17.27
N ARG A 509 5.35 -31.95 -17.09
CA ARG A 509 6.07 -33.21 -17.27
C ARG A 509 5.87 -34.15 -16.08
N VAL A 510 5.87 -33.59 -14.87
CA VAL A 510 5.50 -34.32 -13.66
C VAL A 510 4.04 -34.79 -13.76
N ASP A 511 3.13 -33.94 -14.25
CA ASP A 511 1.72 -34.30 -14.47
C ASP A 511 1.56 -35.45 -15.47
N ALA A 512 2.31 -35.43 -16.58
CA ALA A 512 2.34 -36.52 -17.56
C ALA A 512 2.88 -37.83 -16.95
N ALA A 513 3.97 -37.77 -16.17
CA ALA A 513 4.56 -38.92 -15.50
C ALA A 513 3.64 -39.52 -14.41
N CYS A 514 2.95 -38.68 -13.62
CA CYS A 514 1.92 -39.13 -12.68
C CYS A 514 0.81 -39.92 -13.38
N ASN A 515 0.29 -39.38 -14.49
CA ASN A 515 -0.81 -40.02 -15.23
C ASN A 515 -0.39 -41.35 -15.83
N ALA A 516 0.78 -41.40 -16.47
CA ALA A 516 1.33 -42.63 -17.04
C ALA A 516 1.61 -43.68 -15.96
N SER A 517 2.15 -43.27 -14.80
CA SER A 517 2.45 -44.17 -13.67
C SER A 517 1.19 -44.78 -13.06
N ARG A 518 0.10 -44.00 -12.94
CA ARG A 518 -1.19 -44.51 -12.43
C ARG A 518 -1.85 -45.49 -13.41
N GLN A 519 -1.78 -45.21 -14.71
CA GLN A 519 -2.29 -46.12 -15.76
C GLN A 519 -1.51 -47.44 -15.74
N ALA A 520 -0.18 -47.38 -15.70
CA ALA A 520 0.67 -48.56 -15.61
C ALA A 520 0.44 -49.37 -14.33
N LYS A 521 0.23 -48.71 -13.18
CA LYS A 521 -0.12 -49.40 -11.92
C LYS A 521 -1.46 -50.14 -12.03
N ALA A 522 -2.49 -49.53 -12.61
CA ALA A 522 -3.77 -50.19 -12.82
C ALA A 522 -3.64 -51.47 -13.68
N VAL A 523 -2.76 -51.43 -14.70
CA VAL A 523 -2.41 -52.59 -15.51
C VAL A 523 -1.68 -53.66 -14.69
N LEU A 524 -0.67 -53.28 -13.89
CA LEU A 524 0.07 -54.19 -13.00
C LEU A 524 -0.84 -54.86 -11.96
N ASP A 525 -1.78 -54.10 -11.39
CA ASP A 525 -2.76 -54.60 -10.41
C ASP A 525 -3.70 -55.64 -11.04
N SER A 526 -4.07 -55.46 -12.32
CA SER A 526 -4.92 -56.39 -13.07
C SER A 526 -4.19 -57.64 -13.63
N SER A 527 -2.86 -57.62 -13.65
CA SER A 527 -2.04 -58.65 -14.30
C SER A 527 -1.76 -59.84 -13.37
N VAL A 528 -2.20 -61.04 -13.76
CA VAL A 528 -2.11 -62.27 -12.94
C VAL A 528 -0.76 -63.00 -13.08
N GLN A 529 0.02 -62.74 -14.14
CA GLN A 529 1.17 -63.58 -14.54
C GLN A 529 2.57 -63.03 -14.18
N LEU A 530 2.68 -61.96 -13.38
CA LEU A 530 3.98 -61.38 -13.01
C LEU A 530 4.67 -62.18 -11.88
N GLN A 531 5.82 -62.80 -12.19
CA GLN A 531 6.62 -63.58 -11.23
C GLN A 531 7.13 -62.75 -10.04
N ASN A 532 7.28 -61.42 -10.21
CA ASN A 532 7.65 -60.45 -9.18
C ASN A 532 6.57 -59.38 -8.96
N ARG A 533 5.29 -59.79 -8.99
CA ARG A 533 4.14 -58.89 -8.90
C ARG A 533 4.20 -57.94 -7.70
N GLN A 534 4.50 -58.45 -6.51
CA GLN A 534 4.52 -57.62 -5.30
C GLN A 534 5.63 -56.55 -5.36
N GLN A 535 6.85 -56.94 -5.76
CA GLN A 535 7.97 -56.01 -5.90
C GLN A 535 7.72 -54.93 -6.98
N SER A 536 7.04 -55.30 -8.07
CA SER A 536 6.67 -54.37 -9.15
C SER A 536 5.60 -53.37 -8.70
N ILE A 537 4.61 -53.84 -7.96
CA ILE A 537 3.55 -53.00 -7.37
C ILE A 537 4.15 -52.06 -6.32
N ASP A 538 5.05 -52.55 -5.47
CA ASP A 538 5.70 -51.73 -4.43
C ASP A 538 6.62 -50.67 -5.03
N ALA A 539 7.40 -51.01 -6.07
CA ALA A 539 8.23 -50.05 -6.81
C ALA A 539 7.37 -48.99 -7.53
N ALA A 540 6.28 -49.40 -8.17
CA ALA A 540 5.35 -48.47 -8.83
C ALA A 540 4.62 -47.58 -7.81
N ALA A 541 4.23 -48.12 -6.66
CA ALA A 541 3.61 -47.35 -5.59
C ALA A 541 4.56 -46.31 -5.00
N THR A 542 5.82 -46.67 -4.77
CA THR A 542 6.86 -45.75 -4.27
C THR A 542 7.12 -44.61 -5.26
N LEU A 543 7.20 -44.92 -6.57
CA LEU A 543 7.34 -43.93 -7.62
C LEU A 543 6.15 -42.96 -7.65
N ILE A 544 4.92 -43.48 -7.59
CA ILE A 544 3.70 -42.65 -7.60
C ILE A 544 3.66 -41.72 -6.38
N ASP A 545 4.01 -42.21 -5.19
CA ASP A 545 4.03 -41.39 -3.97
C ASP A 545 5.04 -40.23 -4.06
N GLN A 546 6.23 -40.50 -4.62
CA GLN A 546 7.25 -39.47 -4.85
C GLN A 546 6.82 -38.46 -5.93
N LEU A 547 6.22 -38.93 -7.03
CA LEU A 547 5.69 -38.07 -8.08
C LEU A 547 4.54 -37.18 -7.59
N ASP A 548 3.62 -37.74 -6.79
CA ASP A 548 2.50 -36.99 -6.20
C ASP A 548 3.01 -35.93 -5.20
N THR A 549 4.01 -36.29 -4.37
CA THR A 549 4.66 -35.34 -3.46
C THR A 549 5.35 -34.20 -4.22
N LEU A 550 6.09 -34.52 -5.28
CA LEU A 550 6.75 -33.53 -6.14
C LEU A 550 5.72 -32.61 -6.83
N GLN A 551 4.69 -33.21 -7.44
CA GLN A 551 3.58 -32.49 -8.09
C GLN A 551 2.92 -31.50 -7.13
N GLN A 552 2.62 -31.95 -5.91
CA GLN A 552 1.98 -31.12 -4.90
C GLN A 552 2.89 -29.97 -4.45
N ALA A 553 4.17 -30.22 -4.18
CA ALA A 553 5.13 -29.20 -3.78
C ALA A 553 5.33 -28.14 -4.89
N MET A 554 5.42 -28.57 -6.15
CA MET A 554 5.53 -27.66 -7.30
C MET A 554 4.28 -26.80 -7.50
N ARG A 555 3.07 -27.40 -7.40
CA ARG A 555 1.80 -26.65 -7.47
C ARG A 555 1.67 -25.63 -6.35
N GLN A 556 2.00 -26.02 -5.11
CA GLN A 556 1.96 -25.13 -3.96
C GLN A 556 2.96 -23.96 -4.11
N ARG A 557 4.18 -24.23 -4.59
CA ARG A 557 5.17 -23.18 -4.90
C ARG A 557 4.70 -22.25 -6.01
N GLN A 558 4.10 -22.78 -7.07
CA GLN A 558 3.59 -21.96 -8.19
C GLN A 558 2.43 -21.06 -7.73
N GLN A 559 1.52 -21.59 -6.90
CA GLN A 559 0.45 -20.80 -6.28
C GLN A 559 1.01 -19.70 -5.38
N LEU A 560 2.06 -19.97 -4.60
CA LEU A 560 2.70 -18.98 -3.73
C LEU A 560 3.38 -17.87 -4.56
N LYS A 561 4.10 -18.22 -5.63
CA LYS A 561 4.67 -17.25 -6.58
C LYS A 561 3.60 -16.39 -7.28
N GLN A 562 2.52 -17.02 -7.74
CA GLN A 562 1.37 -16.32 -8.35
C GLN A 562 0.74 -15.33 -7.38
N TRP A 563 0.60 -15.74 -6.11
CA TRP A 563 0.04 -14.91 -5.05
C TRP A 563 0.90 -13.69 -4.72
N GLU A 564 2.22 -13.85 -4.68
CA GLU A 564 3.21 -12.79 -4.48
C GLU A 564 3.27 -11.81 -5.66
N GLN A 565 3.06 -12.31 -6.87
CA GLN A 565 3.08 -11.51 -8.10
C GLN A 565 1.73 -10.87 -8.45
N GLY A 566 0.65 -11.21 -7.72
CA GLY A 566 -0.71 -10.76 -8.02
C GLY A 566 -1.30 -11.36 -9.29
N ARG A 567 -0.78 -12.50 -9.72
CA ARG A 567 -1.22 -13.26 -10.90
C ARG A 567 -1.89 -14.56 -10.43
N GLY A 568 -2.91 -14.46 -9.58
CA GLY A 568 -3.59 -15.61 -8.99
C GLY A 568 -5.05 -15.59 -9.32
#